data_AF-A0A8T5EIY4-F1
#
_entry.id   AF-A0A8T5EIY4-F1
#
_cell.length_a   1.000
_cell.length_b   1.000
_cell.length_c   1.000
_cell.angle_alpha   90.00
_cell.angle_beta   90.00
_cell.angle_gamma   90.00
#
_symmetry.space_group_name_H-M   'P 1'
#
loop_
_entity.id
_entity.type
_entity.pdbx_description
1 polymer ?
#
loop_
_entity_poly.entity_id
_entity_poly.type
_entity_poly.pdbx_seq_one_letter_code
_entity_poly.pdbx_strand_id
1 'polypeptide(L)'
;MEEVQSVNMNLLKAAKISTLLMMLLVLGQAMTGVGQIASDYDLNSLHTHSARLGLVLGILTAVAIVMSKTEDKKLKAFGFEIATFWLLMYGIGEMISGNGNLAMLHAPIGMLMFGRLMMMAKAYPSEDAE
;
A
#
# COMPACT_ATOMS: atom_id res chain seq x y z
N MET A 1 -33.45 -0.27 -19.80
CA MET A 1 -32.76 0.81 -19.08
C MET A 1 -31.67 0.16 -18.27
N GLU A 2 -30.39 0.39 -18.62
CA GLU A 2 -29.29 0.03 -17.72
C GLU A 2 -29.38 0.96 -16.51
N GLU A 3 -29.51 0.36 -15.33
CA GLU A 3 -29.44 1.09 -14.07
C GLU A 3 -28.00 1.58 -13.91
N VAL A 4 -27.77 2.88 -14.09
CA VAL A 4 -26.45 3.49 -13.87
C VAL A 4 -26.16 3.34 -12.38
N GLN A 5 -25.38 2.31 -12.01
CA GLN A 5 -24.95 2.12 -10.63
C GLN A 5 -24.16 3.35 -10.20
N SER A 6 -24.68 4.07 -9.20
CA SER A 6 -24.02 5.23 -8.65
C SER A 6 -22.70 4.82 -7.97
N VAL A 7 -21.67 5.64 -8.14
CA VAL A 7 -20.37 5.42 -7.51
C VAL A 7 -20.53 5.54 -5.98
N ASN A 8 -20.06 4.54 -5.25
CA ASN A 8 -20.08 4.57 -3.79
C ASN A 8 -18.90 5.38 -3.24
N MET A 9 -19.16 6.67 -2.97
CA MET A 9 -18.16 7.60 -2.47
C MET A 9 -17.62 7.25 -1.08
N ASN A 10 -18.39 6.54 -0.23
CA ASN A 10 -17.91 6.12 1.09
C ASN A 10 -16.81 5.07 0.98
N LEU A 11 -16.92 4.14 0.01
CA LEU A 11 -15.86 3.17 -0.27
C LEU A 11 -14.60 3.86 -0.81
N LEU A 12 -14.75 4.88 -1.65
CA LEU A 12 -13.61 5.68 -2.13
C LEU A 12 -12.95 6.50 -1.01
N LYS A 13 -13.74 7.10 -0.10
CA LYS A 13 -13.23 7.79 1.09
C LYS A 13 -12.46 6.84 2.01
N ALA A 14 -13.00 5.64 2.27
CA ALA A 14 -12.32 4.61 3.05
C ALA A 14 -11.01 4.15 2.38
N ALA A 15 -11.02 3.94 1.07
CA ALA A 15 -9.84 3.59 0.29
C ALA A 15 -8.77 4.69 0.33
N LYS A 16 -9.18 5.97 0.25
CA LYS A 16 -8.30 7.14 0.41
C LYS A 16 -7.64 7.15 1.78
N ILE A 17 -8.40 6.98 2.85
CA ILE A 17 -7.86 6.91 4.22
C ILE A 17 -6.89 5.73 4.35
N SER A 18 -7.26 4.55 3.86
CA SER A 18 -6.39 3.38 3.84
C SER A 18 -5.09 3.64 3.08
N THR A 19 -5.14 4.38 1.97
CA THR A 19 -3.94 4.81 1.21
C THR A 19 -3.03 5.70 2.05
N LEU A 20 -3.59 6.64 2.83
CA LEU A 20 -2.81 7.47 3.75
C LEU A 20 -2.18 6.64 4.88
N LEU A 21 -2.93 5.70 5.46
CA LEU A 21 -2.41 4.77 6.47
C LEU A 21 -1.27 3.92 5.93
N MET A 22 -1.40 3.40 4.70
CA MET A 22 -0.33 2.65 4.04
C MET A 22 0.94 3.50 3.83
N MET A 23 0.82 4.81 3.55
CA MET A 23 2.00 5.68 3.50
C MET A 23 2.71 5.75 4.85
N LEU A 24 1.97 5.90 5.94
CA LEU A 24 2.55 5.90 7.28
C LEU A 24 3.21 4.55 7.60
N LEU A 25 2.61 3.45 7.16
CA LEU A 25 3.22 2.12 7.31
C LEU A 25 4.51 1.98 6.52
N VAL A 26 4.59 2.46 5.29
CA VAL A 26 5.85 2.43 4.52
C VAL A 26 6.95 3.25 5.19
N LEU A 27 6.61 4.40 5.77
CA LEU A 27 7.58 5.17 6.59
C LEU A 27 8.00 4.38 7.84
N GLY A 28 7.06 3.73 8.53
CA GLY A 28 7.35 2.85 9.67
C GLY A 28 8.22 1.64 9.29
N GLN A 29 7.99 1.05 8.12
CA GLN A 29 8.81 -0.02 7.55
C GLN A 29 10.23 0.45 7.28
N ALA A 30 10.40 1.65 6.72
CA ALA A 30 11.72 2.23 6.51
C ALA A 30 12.45 2.47 7.85
N MET A 31 11.77 3.04 8.85
CA MET A 31 12.36 3.28 10.18
C MET A 31 12.76 1.98 10.88
N THR A 32 11.89 0.97 10.87
CA THR A 32 12.19 -0.33 11.50
C THR A 32 13.27 -1.11 10.75
N GLY A 33 13.27 -1.07 9.41
CA GLY A 33 14.30 -1.72 8.59
C GLY A 33 15.68 -1.09 8.75
N VAL A 34 15.78 0.24 8.73
CA VAL A 34 17.04 0.95 9.00
C VAL A 34 17.45 0.80 10.46
N GLY A 35 16.51 0.93 11.40
CA GLY A 35 16.77 0.80 12.83
C GLY A 35 17.31 -0.58 13.22
N GLN A 36 16.82 -1.66 12.59
CA GLN A 36 17.34 -3.01 12.79
C GLN A 36 18.82 -3.16 12.39
N ILE A 37 19.29 -2.36 11.42
CA ILE A 37 20.67 -2.38 10.93
C ILE A 37 21.55 -1.39 11.71
N ALA A 38 21.00 -0.26 12.11
CA ALA A 38 21.74 0.88 12.66
C ALA A 38 21.71 0.96 14.20
N SER A 39 21.00 0.06 14.88
CA SER A 39 20.87 0.04 16.34
C SER A 39 20.83 -1.39 16.90
N ASP A 40 20.99 -1.54 18.21
CA ASP A 40 20.90 -2.82 18.91
C ASP A 40 19.44 -3.24 19.24
N TYR A 41 18.44 -2.51 18.74
CA TYR A 41 17.04 -2.86 18.94
C TYR A 41 16.61 -4.01 18.02
N ASP A 42 15.95 -5.02 18.60
CA ASP A 42 15.22 -6.04 17.83
C ASP A 42 13.88 -5.46 17.38
N LEU A 43 13.83 -5.04 16.11
CA LEU A 43 12.66 -4.44 15.47
C LEU A 43 12.04 -5.38 14.44
N ASN A 44 12.58 -6.59 14.26
CA ASN A 44 12.16 -7.50 13.20
C ASN A 44 10.68 -7.91 13.33
N SER A 45 10.21 -8.13 14.55
CA SER A 45 8.80 -8.44 14.81
C SER A 45 7.87 -7.28 14.37
N LEU A 46 8.23 -6.04 14.72
CA LEU A 46 7.48 -4.84 14.31
C LEU A 46 7.51 -4.65 12.78
N HIS A 47 8.68 -4.86 12.17
CA HIS A 47 8.84 -4.80 10.72
C HIS A 47 7.95 -5.84 10.02
N THR A 48 7.98 -7.09 10.46
CA THR A 48 7.17 -8.17 9.87
C THR A 48 5.67 -7.92 10.09
N HIS A 49 5.27 -7.49 11.28
CA HIS A 49 3.86 -7.24 11.59
C HIS A 49 3.28 -6.11 10.74
N SER A 50 4.01 -4.99 10.60
CA SER A 50 3.53 -3.87 9.79
C SER A 50 3.56 -4.16 8.29
N ALA A 51 4.43 -5.05 7.79
CA ALA A 51 4.34 -5.58 6.42
C ALA A 51 3.05 -6.36 6.17
N ARG A 52 2.65 -7.24 7.10
CA ARG A 52 1.39 -8.00 7.02
C ARG A 52 0.16 -7.09 7.06
N LEU A 53 0.17 -6.10 7.95
CA LEU A 53 -0.89 -5.10 8.04
C LEU A 53 -1.01 -4.32 6.72
N GLY A 54 0.12 -3.89 6.16
CA GLY A 54 0.15 -3.21 4.87
C GLY A 54 -0.41 -4.06 3.74
N LEU A 55 -0.07 -5.35 3.67
CA LEU A 55 -0.62 -6.29 2.68
C LEU A 55 -2.15 -6.39 2.77
N VAL A 56 -2.68 -6.58 3.99
CA VAL A 56 -4.13 -6.64 4.20
C VAL A 56 -4.79 -5.33 3.77
N LEU A 57 -4.24 -4.17 4.16
CA LEU A 57 -4.77 -2.87 3.75
C LEU A 57 -4.69 -2.67 2.24
N GLY A 58 -3.63 -3.11 1.58
CA GLY A 58 -3.48 -3.03 0.12
C GLY A 58 -4.59 -3.80 -0.60
N ILE A 59 -4.85 -5.05 -0.18
CA ILE A 59 -5.93 -5.87 -0.73
C ILE A 59 -7.29 -5.23 -0.49
N LEU A 60 -7.59 -4.83 0.76
CA LEU A 60 -8.86 -4.21 1.11
C LEU A 60 -9.10 -2.90 0.35
N THR A 61 -8.04 -2.11 0.12
CA THR A 61 -8.10 -0.87 -0.67
C THR A 61 -8.44 -1.16 -2.13
N ALA A 62 -7.79 -2.15 -2.75
CA ALA A 62 -8.09 -2.56 -4.12
C ALA A 62 -9.54 -3.04 -4.26
N VAL A 63 -10.00 -3.87 -3.30
CA VAL A 63 -11.38 -4.35 -3.23
C VAL A 63 -12.36 -3.18 -3.07
N ALA A 64 -12.11 -2.25 -2.16
CA ALA A 64 -12.97 -1.09 -1.94
C ALA A 64 -13.09 -0.23 -3.21
N ILE A 65 -11.99 -0.01 -3.94
CA ILE A 65 -12.00 0.72 -5.21
C ILE A 65 -12.86 -0.01 -6.26
N VAL A 66 -12.69 -1.32 -6.43
CA VAL A 66 -13.48 -2.10 -7.40
C VAL A 66 -14.96 -2.14 -7.01
N MET A 67 -15.25 -2.37 -5.73
CA MET A 67 -16.62 -2.42 -5.20
C MET A 67 -17.31 -1.05 -5.21
N SER A 68 -16.55 0.04 -5.25
CA SER A 68 -17.11 1.39 -5.37
C SER A 68 -17.83 1.66 -6.68
N LYS A 69 -17.65 0.81 -7.70
CA LYS A 69 -18.18 1.01 -9.06
C LYS A 69 -17.65 2.25 -9.77
N THR A 70 -16.56 2.86 -9.28
CA THR A 70 -15.86 3.90 -10.03
C THR A 70 -15.43 3.39 -11.41
N GLU A 71 -15.52 4.22 -12.45
CA GLU A 71 -14.98 3.90 -13.78
C GLU A 71 -13.58 4.47 -14.03
N ASP A 72 -12.97 5.08 -13.00
CA ASP A 72 -11.59 5.56 -13.08
C ASP A 72 -10.60 4.39 -13.20
N LYS A 73 -10.16 4.13 -14.43
CA LYS A 73 -9.16 3.11 -14.76
C LYS A 73 -7.81 3.37 -14.08
N LYS A 74 -7.44 4.63 -13.87
CA LYS A 74 -6.19 5.01 -13.21
C LYS A 74 -6.25 4.65 -11.73
N LEU A 75 -7.37 4.95 -11.06
CA LEU A 75 -7.57 4.59 -9.66
C LEU A 75 -7.64 3.07 -9.45
N LYS A 76 -8.33 2.34 -10.35
CA LYS A 76 -8.31 0.86 -10.36
C LYS A 76 -6.88 0.33 -10.52
N ALA A 77 -6.11 0.86 -11.46
CA ALA A 77 -4.72 0.45 -11.68
C ALA A 77 -3.84 0.70 -10.44
N PHE A 78 -3.96 1.86 -9.80
CA PHE A 78 -3.26 2.13 -8.54
C PHE A 78 -3.63 1.14 -7.44
N GLY A 79 -4.92 0.79 -7.31
CA GLY A 79 -5.38 -0.21 -6.34
C GLY A 79 -4.71 -1.57 -6.52
N PHE A 80 -4.67 -2.08 -7.76
CA PHE A 80 -3.99 -3.35 -8.04
C PHE A 80 -2.47 -3.27 -7.87
N GLU A 81 -1.87 -2.16 -8.29
CA GLU A 81 -0.44 -1.92 -8.18
C GLU A 81 0.01 -1.89 -6.71
N ILE A 82 -0.72 -1.20 -5.83
CA ILE A 82 -0.33 -1.12 -4.42
C ILE A 82 -0.47 -2.46 -3.69
N ALA A 83 -1.52 -3.23 -4.00
CA ALA A 83 -1.66 -4.59 -3.49
C ALA A 83 -0.51 -5.49 -3.96
N THR A 84 -0.08 -5.33 -5.21
CA THR A 84 1.05 -6.07 -5.79
C THR A 84 2.37 -5.67 -5.11
N PHE A 85 2.60 -4.37 -4.87
CA PHE A 85 3.79 -3.91 -4.16
C PHE A 85 3.86 -4.48 -2.74
N TRP A 86 2.77 -4.43 -1.98
CA TRP A 86 2.76 -5.03 -0.63
C TRP A 86 3.03 -6.53 -0.66
N LEU A 87 2.44 -7.26 -1.62
CA LEU A 87 2.67 -8.70 -1.77
C LEU A 87 4.14 -8.99 -2.09
N LEU A 88 4.72 -8.23 -3.02
CA LEU A 88 6.11 -8.38 -3.43
C LEU A 88 7.06 -8.01 -2.29
N MET A 89 6.80 -6.91 -1.58
CA MET A 89 7.62 -6.46 -0.44
C MET A 89 7.57 -7.44 0.73
N TYR A 90 6.39 -7.99 1.03
CA TYR A 90 6.22 -9.06 2.01
C TYR A 90 6.98 -10.32 1.59
N GLY A 91 6.78 -10.79 0.35
CA GLY A 91 7.44 -11.98 -0.17
C GLY A 91 8.96 -11.86 -0.17
N ILE A 92 9.51 -10.73 -0.63
CA ILE A 92 10.95 -10.48 -0.58
C ILE A 92 11.43 -10.49 0.88
N GLY A 93 10.71 -9.84 1.80
CA GLY A 93 11.04 -9.81 3.23
C GLY A 93 11.22 -11.22 3.83
N GLU A 94 10.29 -12.13 3.55
CA GLU A 94 10.35 -13.52 4.01
C GLU A 94 11.55 -14.30 3.40
N MET A 95 12.00 -13.92 2.20
CA MET A 95 13.10 -14.58 1.49
C MET A 95 14.50 -14.01 1.81
N ILE A 96 14.61 -12.84 2.46
CA ILE A 96 15.90 -12.18 2.73
C ILE A 96 16.83 -13.06 3.59
N SER A 97 16.28 -13.85 4.51
CA SER A 97 17.04 -14.73 5.40
C SER A 97 17.92 -15.77 4.66
N GLY A 98 17.63 -16.05 3.39
CA GLY A 98 18.41 -16.96 2.54
C GLY A 98 19.18 -16.30 1.41
N ASN A 99 19.03 -14.98 1.17
CA ASN A 99 19.66 -14.29 0.04
C ASN A 99 19.80 -12.78 0.28
N GLY A 100 20.97 -12.36 0.79
CA GLY A 100 21.27 -10.96 1.07
C GLY A 100 21.18 -10.01 -0.14
N ASN A 101 21.28 -10.53 -1.38
CA ASN A 101 21.12 -9.72 -2.59
C ASN A 101 19.68 -9.21 -2.76
N LEU A 102 18.70 -9.91 -2.20
CA LEU A 102 17.29 -9.48 -2.22
C LEU A 102 17.06 -8.25 -1.32
N ALA A 103 17.87 -8.07 -0.28
CA ALA A 103 17.78 -6.88 0.57
C ALA A 103 18.13 -5.59 -0.20
N MET A 104 19.03 -5.68 -1.19
CA MET A 104 19.38 -4.54 -2.06
C MET A 104 18.25 -4.11 -2.98
N LEU A 105 17.31 -5.02 -3.30
CA LEU A 105 16.13 -4.71 -4.11
C LEU A 105 14.96 -4.22 -3.25
N HIS A 106 14.85 -4.70 -2.01
CA HIS A 106 13.73 -4.40 -1.11
C HIS A 106 13.60 -2.90 -0.83
N ALA A 107 14.68 -2.24 -0.38
CA ALA A 107 14.62 -0.83 0.00
C ALA A 107 14.25 0.12 -1.17
N PRO A 108 14.84 0.02 -2.38
CA PRO A 108 14.43 0.82 -3.53
C PRO A 108 12.96 0.62 -3.94
N ILE A 109 12.46 -0.61 -3.88
CA ILE A 109 11.05 -0.89 -4.18
C ILE A 109 10.13 -0.25 -3.14
N GLY A 110 10.51 -0.26 -1.86
CA GLY A 110 9.80 0.46 -0.80
C GLY A 110 9.69 1.97 -1.07
N MET A 111 10.75 2.60 -1.59
CA MET A 111 10.71 4.03 -1.99
C MET A 111 9.79 4.28 -3.19
N LEU A 112 9.85 3.41 -4.21
CA LEU A 112 8.93 3.49 -5.36
C LEU A 112 7.48 3.37 -4.91
N MET A 113 7.20 2.39 -4.05
CA MET A 113 5.89 2.16 -3.47
C MET A 113 5.38 3.38 -2.69
N PHE A 114 6.22 4.04 -1.89
CA PHE A 114 5.87 5.31 -1.25
C PHE A 114 5.49 6.40 -2.27
N GLY A 115 6.29 6.55 -3.32
CA GLY A 115 6.00 7.45 -4.44
C GLY A 115 4.66 7.17 -5.10
N ARG A 116 4.34 5.90 -5.35
CA ARG A 116 3.07 5.48 -5.96
C ARG A 116 1.87 5.69 -5.05
N LEU A 117 2.01 5.46 -3.74
CA LEU A 117 0.98 5.80 -2.75
C LEU A 117 0.67 7.30 -2.72
N MET A 118 1.68 8.17 -2.79
CA MET A 118 1.47 9.62 -2.88
C MET A 118 0.69 10.01 -4.14
N MET A 119 0.99 9.37 -5.28
CA MET A 119 0.26 9.61 -6.54
C MET A 119 -1.18 9.10 -6.46
N MET A 120 -1.39 7.94 -5.83
CA MET A 120 -2.71 7.35 -5.61
C MET A 120 -3.57 8.22 -4.69
N ALA A 121 -3.00 8.76 -3.60
CA ALA A 121 -3.71 9.66 -2.68
C ALA A 121 -4.28 10.90 -3.39
N LYS A 122 -3.57 11.40 -4.41
CA LYS A 122 -4.00 12.54 -5.26
C LYS A 122 -4.96 12.14 -6.38
N ALA A 123 -5.11 10.85 -6.67
CA ALA A 123 -5.99 10.36 -7.73
C ALA A 123 -7.43 10.15 -7.25
N TYR A 124 -7.68 10.13 -5.94
CA TYR A 124 -9.04 10.08 -5.43
C TYR A 124 -9.82 11.36 -5.76
N PRO A 125 -11.13 11.26 -6.04
CA PRO A 125 -11.98 12.42 -6.26
C PRO A 125 -11.97 13.37 -5.05
N SER A 126 -12.10 14.67 -5.30
CA SER A 126 -12.22 15.70 -4.27
C SER A 126 -13.52 15.51 -3.48
N GLU A 127 -13.51 15.89 -2.21
CA GLU A 127 -14.68 15.77 -1.33
C GLU A 127 -15.84 16.67 -1.77
N ASP A 128 -15.55 17.67 -2.61
CA ASP A 128 -16.52 18.62 -3.20
C ASP A 128 -17.14 18.14 -4.53
N ALA A 129 -16.83 16.92 -4.98
CA ALA A 129 -17.46 16.32 -6.16
C ALA A 129 -18.76 15.61 -5.76
N GLU A 130 -19.75 16.39 -5.31
CA GLU A 130 -21.16 15.99 -5.16
C GLU A 130 -22.03 16.75 -6.17
#